data_AF-A0A961KV31-F1
#
_entry.id   AF-A0A961KV31-F1
#
_cell.length_a   1.000
_cell.length_b   1.000
_cell.length_c   1.000
_cell.angle_alpha   90.00
_cell.angle_beta   90.00
_cell.angle_gamma   90.00
#
_symmetry.space_group_name_H-M   'P 1'
#
loop_
_entity.id
_entity.type
_entity.pdbx_description
1 polymer ?
#
loop_
_entity_poly.entity_id
_entity_poly.type
_entity_poly.pdbx_seq_one_letter_code
_entity_poly.pdbx_strand_id
1 'polypeptide(L)' 'MDGSLNRVIRKSIKARGSFPSEDAAEKLIYLAIRGHEKTSRTVRGWLTAVNQFAITFEDRFSPLGG' A
#
# COMPACT_ATOMS: atom_id res chain seq x y z
N MET A 1 3.59 -10.01 -12.36
CA MET A 1 3.48 -10.18 -10.89
C MET A 1 4.74 -9.63 -10.24
N ASP A 2 4.89 -8.30 -10.25
CA ASP A 2 6.06 -7.58 -9.71
C ASP A 2 5.64 -6.58 -8.61
N GLY A 3 4.60 -6.91 -7.85
CA GLY A 3 3.80 -5.94 -7.10
C GLY A 3 3.97 -5.94 -5.58
N SER A 4 5.10 -6.40 -5.02
CA SER A 4 5.37 -6.20 -3.59
C SER A 4 6.17 -4.92 -3.38
N LEU A 5 5.78 -4.11 -2.39
CA LEU A 5 6.47 -2.88 -2.04
C LEU A 5 7.97 -3.10 -1.81
N ASN A 6 8.33 -4.18 -1.11
CA ASN A 6 9.73 -4.53 -0.85
C ASN A 6 10.53 -4.76 -2.14
N ARG A 7 9.92 -5.34 -3.17
CA ARG A 7 10.58 -5.53 -4.48
C ARG A 7 10.78 -4.20 -5.19
N VAL A 8 9.78 -3.31 -5.16
CA VAL A 8 9.86 -1.96 -5.75
C VAL A 8 10.96 -1.15 -5.06
N ILE A 9 11.00 -1.14 -3.73
CA ILE A 9 12.02 -0.44 -2.95
C ILE A 9 13.42 -0.96 -3.28
N ARG A 10 13.63 -2.29 -3.24
CA ARG A 10 14.94 -2.89 -3.57
C ARG A 10 15.38 -2.57 -4.99
N LYS A 11 14.47 -2.56 -5.96
CA LYS A 11 14.76 -2.19 -7.34
C LYS A 11 15.21 -0.72 -7.44
N SER A 12 14.48 0.19 -6.80
CA SER A 12 14.78 1.62 -6.80
C SER A 12 16.12 1.94 -6.15
N ILE A 13 16.48 1.24 -5.06
CA ILE A 13 17.78 1.37 -4.39
C ILE A 13 18.90 0.79 -5.27
N LYS A 14 18.73 -0.43 -5.80
CA LYS A 14 19.73 -1.08 -6.67
C LYS A 14 20.03 -0.28 -7.93
N ALA A 15 19.06 0.48 -8.44
CA ALA A 15 19.24 1.34 -9.61
C ALA A 15 20.09 2.59 -9.35
N ARG A 16 20.20 3.07 -8.09
CA ARG A 16 20.96 4.29 -7.75
C ARG A 16 22.35 4.05 -7.15
N GLY A 17 22.62 2.88 -6.56
CA GLY A 17 23.90 2.64 -5.89
C GLY A 17 24.00 3.40 -4.55
N SER A 18 25.03 4.24 -4.37
CA SER A 18 25.23 5.05 -3.16
C SER A 18 24.44 6.36 -3.20
N PHE A 19 23.95 6.81 -2.04
CA PHE A 19 23.19 8.06 -1.92
C PHE A 19 24.11 9.20 -1.46
N PRO A 20 23.96 10.41 -2.03
CA PRO A 20 24.78 11.56 -1.65
C PRO A 20 24.43 12.15 -0.28
N SER A 21 23.23 11.85 0.24
CA SER A 21 22.78 12.23 1.58
C SER A 21 21.65 11.32 2.06
N GLU A 22 21.36 11.34 3.35
CA GLU A 22 20.24 10.62 3.97
C GLU A 22 18.89 11.10 3.39
N ASP A 23 18.69 12.42 3.27
CA ASP A 23 17.50 13.01 2.63
C ASP A 23 17.23 12.48 1.22
N ALA A 24 18.30 12.21 0.44
CA ALA A 24 18.16 11.70 -0.91
C ALA A 24 17.67 10.23 -0.92
N ALA A 25 18.09 9.44 0.07
CA ALA A 25 17.60 8.08 0.28
C ALA A 25 16.14 8.09 0.75
N GLU A 26 15.81 8.96 1.71
CA GLU A 26 14.45 9.10 2.24
C GLU A 26 13.44 9.49 1.15
N LYS A 27 13.76 10.53 0.36
CA LYS A 27 12.91 10.96 -0.77
C LYS A 27 12.68 9.83 -1.78
N LEU A 28 13.68 8.99 -2.01
CA LEU A 28 13.56 7.88 -2.96
C LEU A 28 12.65 6.78 -2.43
N ILE A 29 12.72 6.46 -1.13
CA ILE A 29 11.79 5.52 -0.47
C ILE A 29 10.36 6.08 -0.51
N TYR A 30 10.18 7.36 -0.19
CA TYR A 30 8.88 8.04 -0.27
C TYR A 30 8.27 7.94 -1.68
N LEU A 31 9.05 8.25 -2.72
CA LEU A 31 8.59 8.16 -4.11
C LEU A 31 8.27 6.71 -4.53
N ALA A 32 9.04 5.73 -4.07
CA ALA A 32 8.79 4.32 -4.35
C ALA A 32 7.47 3.84 -3.75
N ILE A 33 7.16 4.22 -2.50
CA ILE A 33 5.89 3.92 -1.83
C ILE A 33 4.73 4.60 -2.57
N ARG A 34 4.84 5.90 -2.81
CA ARG A 34 3.78 6.69 -3.46
C ARG A 34 3.47 6.23 -4.89
N GLY A 35 4.51 5.79 -5.62
CA GLY A 35 4.34 5.19 -6.95
C GLY A 35 3.63 3.83 -6.88
N HIS A 36 3.90 3.03 -5.84
CA HIS A 36 3.30 1.73 -5.64
C HIS A 36 1.81 1.81 -5.30
N GLU A 37 1.40 2.78 -4.47
CA GLU A 37 0.00 2.99 -4.08
C GLU A 37 -0.91 3.29 -5.28
N LYS A 38 -0.41 4.04 -6.28
CA LYS A 38 -1.18 4.35 -7.50
C LYS A 38 -1.55 3.10 -8.32
N THR A 39 -0.82 2.00 -8.14
CA THR A 39 -1.11 0.70 -8.77
C THR A 39 -1.95 -0.22 -7.90
N SER A 40 -2.39 0.23 -6.71
CA SER A 40 -3.29 -0.53 -5.85
C SER A 40 -4.60 -0.78 -6.60
N ARG A 41 -4.85 -2.05 -6.94
CA ARG A 41 -6.11 -2.48 -7.53
C ARG A 41 -7.16 -2.43 -6.43
N THR A 42 -8.38 -2.02 -6.77
CA THR A 42 -9.54 -2.19 -5.88
C THR A 42 -9.56 -3.63 -5.37
N VAL A 43 -9.58 -3.79 -4.04
CA VAL A 43 -9.62 -5.11 -3.40
C VAL A 43 -10.91 -5.80 -3.86
N ARG A 44 -10.75 -6.90 -4.61
CA ARG A 44 -11.90 -7.66 -5.11
C ARG A 44 -12.66 -8.25 -3.91
N GLY A 45 -13.97 -8.09 -3.90
CA GLY A 45 -14.82 -8.58 -2.80
C GLY A 45 -14.77 -7.72 -1.54
N TRP A 46 -14.23 -6.50 -1.60
CA TRP A 46 -14.20 -5.58 -0.44
C TRP A 46 -15.59 -5.39 0.19
N LEU A 47 -16.63 -5.19 -0.61
CA LEU A 47 -18.00 -5.03 -0.09
C LEU A 47 -18.47 -6.26 0.70
N THR A 48 -18.20 -7.46 0.19
CA THR A 48 -18.53 -8.71 0.89
C THR A 48 -17.78 -8.82 2.21
N ALA A 49 -16.49 -8.46 2.22
CA ALA A 49 -15.69 -8.45 3.44
C ALA A 49 -16.20 -7.43 4.48
N VAL A 50 -16.59 -6.22 4.04
CA VAL A 50 -17.19 -5.21 4.91
C VAL A 50 -18.49 -5.71 5.55
N ASN A 51 -19.34 -6.41 4.81
CA ASN A 51 -20.56 -6.99 5.37
C ASN A 51 -20.27 -8.06 6.43
N GLN A 52 -19.22 -8.88 6.25
CA GLN A 52 -18.79 -9.85 7.26
C GLN A 52 -18.22 -9.16 8.51
N PHE A 53 -17.47 -8.07 8.33
CA PHE A 53 -16.98 -7.26 9.46
C PHE A 53 -18.12 -6.58 10.22
N ALA A 54 -19.15 -6.08 9.53
CA ALA A 54 -20.32 -5.50 10.17
C ALA A 54 -21.10 -6.51 11.04
N ILE A 55 -21.12 -7.80 10.66
CA ILE A 55 -21.73 -8.86 11.48
C ILE A 55 -20.83 -9.24 12.66
N THR A 56 -19.52 -9.35 12.44
CA THR A 56 -18.58 -9.85 13.47
C THR A 56 -18.21 -8.78 14.50
N PHE A 57 -18.21 -7.52 14.10
CA PHE A 57 -17.79 -6.36 14.88
C PHE A 57 -18.87 -5.27 14.81
N GLU A 58 -20.10 -5.64 15.18
CA GLU A 58 -21.28 -4.77 15.13
C GLU A 58 -21.09 -3.44 15.89
N ASP A 59 -20.26 -3.44 16.93
CA ASP A 59 -19.90 -2.28 17.76
C ASP A 59 -18.90 -1.32 17.08
N ARG A 60 -18.23 -1.77 16.01
CA ARG A 60 -17.15 -1.04 15.33
C ARG A 60 -17.48 -0.68 13.89
N PHE A 61 -18.40 -1.40 13.26
CA PHE A 61 -18.78 -1.22 11.87
C PHE A 61 -20.30 -1.06 11.74
N SER A 62 -20.76 0.14 11.39
CA SER A 62 -22.17 0.33 11.02
C SER A 62 -22.45 -0.35 9.67
N PRO A 63 -23.61 -1.03 9.52
CA PRO A 63 -24.03 -1.51 8.21
C PRO A 63 -24.09 -0.35 7.22
N LEU A 64 -23.62 -0.56 5.98
CA LEU A 64 -23.75 0.40 4.89
C LEU A 64 -25.22 0.51 4.47
N GLY A 65 -26.07 1.14 5.27
CA GLY A 65 -27.51 1.26 5.00
C GLY A 65 -28.40 1.71 6.16
N GLY A 66 -27.88 2.48 7.12
CA GLY A 66 -28.68 3.27 8.05
C GLY A 66 -28.95 4.66 7.53
#